data_AF-A0A6G1LQX9-F1
#
_entry.id   AF-A0A6G1LQX9-F1
#
_cell.length_a   1.000
_cell.length_b   1.000
_cell.length_c   1.000
_cell.angle_alpha   90.00
_cell.angle_beta   90.00
_cell.angle_gamma   90.00
#
_symmetry.space_group_name_H-M   'P 1'
#
loop_
_entity.id
_entity.type
_entity.pdbx_description
1 polymer ?
#
loop_
_entity_poly.entity_id
_entity_poly.type
_entity_poly.pdbx_seq_one_letter_code
_entity_poly.pdbx_strand_id
1 'polypeptide(L)'
;MLEQSDGTLFRNNNYRSDTEYVIKVAKTLLTPIGIWPLYRGTSRSDKIKNFLQTGIIFCLMCFLLIPHVIYTFFDAEDLAKYMKVIAAQVFSLLAIIKFWTVIINREGIRYCLQQMEIQYRDVECEEDRLVMTKSAKIGRLFTVTYLGLSYGGALPYHIIMPLLEERIIKEDNTTQIPLPYLSNISSSIILSTNCGVYSLIATCVMHSCCLFEVVRRQMETILSNGTDNLHKRLGQIIQHHMQAIRFAEMIEKSLNIVFLCEMVGCTIIICFLEFGVLKEWEDGKILNMGTYFVLMTSIFVNVYIISAIGDRLKEESEKVGESSYFIEWYNLPTKIVGNLILVMIRSGRPSTLTAAKIFDLSLGGFCEVCKTSAAYFNFIRAMTT
;
A
#
# COMPACT_ATOMS: atom_id res chain seq x y z
N MET A 1 -26.03 -15.15 45.82
CA MET A 1 -26.25 -15.69 44.46
C MET A 1 -25.01 -15.37 43.65
N LEU A 2 -24.09 -16.32 43.62
CA LEU A 2 -22.86 -16.26 42.82
C LEU A 2 -23.20 -16.94 41.50
N GLU A 3 -23.37 -16.16 40.43
CA GLU A 3 -23.41 -16.72 39.08
C GLU A 3 -22.00 -17.21 38.75
N GLN A 4 -21.83 -18.53 38.75
CA GLN A 4 -20.76 -19.20 38.01
C GLN A 4 -20.94 -18.84 36.53
N SER A 5 -20.13 -17.92 36.01
CA SER A 5 -20.03 -17.75 34.55
C SER A 5 -19.32 -18.99 34.00
N ASP A 6 -20.10 -19.88 33.44
CA ASP A 6 -19.65 -21.05 32.71
C ASP A 6 -18.64 -20.63 31.63
N GLY A 7 -17.45 -21.21 31.67
CA GLY A 7 -16.29 -20.83 30.86
C GLY A 7 -16.44 -21.22 29.40
N THR A 8 -17.30 -20.52 28.68
CA THR A 8 -17.37 -20.63 27.21
C THR A 8 -16.19 -19.85 26.63
N LEU A 9 -15.15 -20.58 26.22
CA LEU A 9 -14.05 -20.03 25.43
C LEU A 9 -14.64 -19.31 24.22
N PHE A 10 -14.48 -17.98 24.15
CA PHE A 10 -15.03 -17.19 23.05
C PHE A 10 -14.53 -17.77 21.73
N ARG A 11 -15.47 -18.06 20.83
CA ARG A 11 -15.17 -18.65 19.53
C ARG A 11 -15.78 -17.77 18.47
N ASN A 12 -14.93 -17.20 17.60
CA ASN A 12 -15.42 -16.37 16.52
C ASN A 12 -16.07 -17.25 15.43
N ASN A 13 -17.37 -17.48 15.53
CA ASN A 13 -18.12 -18.24 14.52
C ASN A 13 -18.23 -17.50 13.18
N ASN A 14 -18.01 -16.17 13.17
CA ASN A 14 -18.11 -15.31 12.01
C ASN A 14 -16.74 -15.00 11.36
N TYR A 15 -15.68 -15.70 11.74
CA TYR A 15 -14.32 -15.41 11.25
C TYR A 15 -14.19 -15.39 9.72
N ARG A 16 -14.96 -16.21 9.00
CA ARG A 16 -14.96 -16.22 7.52
C ARG A 16 -15.57 -14.95 6.94
N SER A 17 -16.68 -14.47 7.48
CA SER A 17 -17.28 -13.22 7.01
C SER A 17 -16.40 -12.03 7.34
N ASP A 18 -15.75 -12.04 8.50
CA ASP A 18 -14.83 -10.97 8.93
C ASP A 18 -13.59 -10.93 8.03
N THR A 19 -12.97 -12.09 7.78
CA THR A 19 -11.81 -12.22 6.89
C THR A 19 -12.19 -11.83 5.47
N GLU A 20 -13.32 -12.32 4.93
CA GLU A 20 -13.77 -11.96 3.59
C GLU A 20 -14.04 -10.45 3.50
N TYR A 21 -14.62 -9.82 4.51
CA TYR A 21 -14.85 -8.37 4.56
C TYR A 21 -13.55 -7.57 4.44
N VAL A 22 -12.49 -8.03 5.10
CA VAL A 22 -11.16 -7.39 5.13
C VAL A 22 -10.46 -7.49 3.77
N ILE A 23 -10.50 -8.66 3.14
CA ILE A 23 -9.78 -8.93 1.89
C ILE A 23 -10.58 -8.60 0.63
N LYS A 24 -11.91 -8.37 0.74
CA LYS A 24 -12.83 -8.26 -0.40
C LYS A 24 -12.36 -7.29 -1.48
N VAL A 25 -11.89 -6.11 -1.09
CA VAL A 25 -11.50 -5.06 -2.05
C VAL A 25 -10.25 -5.50 -2.82
N ALA A 26 -9.19 -5.89 -2.11
CA ALA A 26 -7.95 -6.39 -2.70
C ALA A 26 -8.21 -7.61 -3.60
N LYS A 27 -9.03 -8.56 -3.13
CA LYS A 27 -9.44 -9.75 -3.88
C LYS A 27 -10.19 -9.39 -5.15
N THR A 28 -11.13 -8.46 -5.08
CA THR A 28 -11.94 -8.04 -6.24
C THR A 28 -11.08 -7.34 -7.31
N LEU A 29 -10.10 -6.54 -6.90
CA LEU A 29 -9.19 -5.84 -7.82
C LEU A 29 -8.11 -6.76 -8.40
N LEU A 30 -7.50 -7.64 -7.59
CA LEU A 30 -6.36 -8.47 -8.01
C LEU A 30 -6.76 -9.79 -8.69
N THR A 31 -7.99 -10.29 -8.48
CA THR A 31 -8.48 -11.52 -9.14
C THR A 31 -8.61 -11.38 -10.66
N PRO A 32 -9.23 -10.34 -11.25
CA PRO A 32 -9.26 -10.14 -12.70
C PRO A 32 -7.88 -9.85 -13.28
N ILE A 33 -6.88 -9.57 -12.42
CA ILE A 33 -5.50 -9.34 -12.83
C ILE A 33 -4.67 -10.64 -12.84
N GLY A 34 -5.19 -11.72 -12.25
CA GLY A 34 -4.47 -13.01 -12.12
C GLY A 34 -3.41 -13.04 -11.02
N ILE A 35 -3.22 -11.92 -10.30
CA ILE A 35 -2.23 -11.77 -9.23
C ILE A 35 -2.70 -12.43 -7.93
N TRP A 36 -4.01 -12.46 -7.68
CA TRP A 36 -4.54 -12.95 -6.41
C TRP A 36 -4.03 -14.38 -6.10
N PRO A 37 -3.48 -14.64 -4.90
CA PRO A 37 -2.90 -15.93 -4.59
C PRO A 37 -3.99 -17.01 -4.56
N LEU A 38 -3.79 -18.05 -5.36
CA LEU A 38 -4.61 -19.25 -5.33
C LEU A 38 -4.50 -19.93 -3.96
N TYR A 39 -5.49 -20.67 -3.48
CA TYR A 39 -5.35 -21.47 -2.25
C TYR A 39 -4.87 -22.90 -2.56
N ARG A 40 -4.34 -23.60 -1.54
CA ARG A 40 -3.82 -24.97 -1.70
C ARG A 40 -4.99 -25.92 -2.02
N GLY A 41 -4.99 -26.55 -3.20
CA GLY A 41 -6.06 -27.45 -3.66
C GLY A 41 -6.72 -27.05 -5.00
N THR A 42 -6.32 -25.94 -5.61
CA THR A 42 -6.85 -25.50 -6.92
C THR A 42 -6.48 -26.45 -8.05
N SER A 43 -7.41 -26.67 -8.98
CA SER A 43 -7.24 -27.60 -10.11
C SER A 43 -6.08 -27.19 -11.01
N ARG A 44 -5.49 -28.15 -11.74
CA ARG A 44 -4.48 -27.87 -12.77
C ARG A 44 -5.01 -26.86 -13.81
N SER A 45 -6.31 -26.89 -14.09
CA SER A 45 -6.99 -25.94 -14.96
C SER A 45 -6.92 -24.50 -14.43
N ASP A 46 -7.14 -24.29 -13.13
CA ASP A 46 -7.12 -22.94 -12.53
C ASP A 46 -5.73 -22.32 -12.54
N LYS A 47 -4.69 -23.14 -12.36
CA LYS A 47 -3.30 -22.68 -12.47
C LYS A 47 -2.97 -22.23 -13.90
N ILE A 48 -3.42 -22.98 -14.91
CA ILE A 48 -3.22 -22.63 -16.32
C ILE A 48 -3.99 -21.36 -16.66
N LYS A 49 -5.24 -21.23 -16.22
CA LYS A 49 -6.05 -20.01 -16.41
C LYS A 49 -5.35 -18.78 -15.82
N ASN A 50 -4.90 -18.85 -14.58
CA ASN A 50 -4.21 -17.73 -13.95
C ASN A 50 -2.87 -17.39 -14.66
N PHE A 51 -2.14 -18.40 -15.13
CA PHE A 51 -0.91 -18.17 -15.89
C PHE A 51 -1.19 -17.45 -17.22
N LEU A 52 -2.18 -17.92 -17.98
CA LEU A 52 -2.60 -17.27 -19.23
C LEU A 52 -3.10 -15.84 -18.98
N GLN A 53 -3.92 -15.64 -17.95
CA GLN A 53 -4.45 -14.33 -17.57
C GLN A 53 -3.32 -13.35 -17.19
N THR A 54 -2.35 -13.80 -16.39
CA THR A 54 -1.17 -13.02 -16.01
C THR A 54 -0.34 -12.63 -17.25
N GLY A 55 -0.14 -13.57 -18.17
CA GLY A 55 0.58 -13.33 -19.42
C GLY A 55 -0.12 -12.31 -20.32
N ILE A 56 -1.44 -12.41 -20.51
CA ILE A 56 -2.24 -11.47 -21.30
C ILE A 56 -2.11 -10.06 -20.73
N ILE A 57 -2.22 -9.90 -19.41
CA ILE A 57 -2.15 -8.58 -18.77
C ILE A 57 -0.77 -7.98 -18.87
N PHE A 58 0.28 -8.79 -18.71
CA PHE A 58 1.64 -8.33 -18.95
C PHE A 58 1.83 -7.85 -20.40
N CYS A 59 1.32 -8.59 -21.39
CA CYS A 59 1.35 -8.15 -22.79
C CYS A 59 0.62 -6.81 -23.00
N LEU A 60 -0.53 -6.61 -22.35
CA LEU A 60 -1.29 -5.34 -22.43
C LEU A 60 -0.53 -4.17 -21.77
N MET A 61 0.16 -4.40 -20.65
CA MET A 61 1.02 -3.38 -20.04
C MET A 61 2.20 -3.01 -20.94
N CYS A 62 2.84 -4.00 -21.56
CA CYS A 62 3.93 -3.78 -22.52
C CYS A 62 3.45 -3.06 -23.78
N PHE A 63 2.24 -3.36 -24.26
CA PHE A 63 1.63 -2.69 -25.41
C PHE A 63 1.47 -1.19 -25.20
N LEU A 64 1.33 -0.72 -23.95
CA LEU A 64 1.30 0.71 -23.65
C LEU A 64 2.71 1.31 -23.50
N LEU A 65 3.64 0.59 -22.87
CA LEU A 65 5.00 1.09 -22.65
C LEU A 65 5.81 1.21 -23.95
N ILE A 66 5.74 0.21 -24.84
CA ILE A 66 6.59 0.16 -26.05
C ILE A 66 6.33 1.36 -26.99
N PRO A 67 5.08 1.72 -27.34
CA PRO A 67 4.81 2.90 -28.16
C PRO A 67 5.28 4.20 -27.50
N HIS A 68 5.13 4.34 -26.17
CA HIS A 68 5.62 5.53 -25.46
C HIS A 68 7.15 5.64 -25.58
N VAL A 69 7.88 4.53 -25.47
CA VAL A 69 9.34 4.50 -25.63
C VAL A 69 9.72 4.89 -27.06
N ILE A 70 9.10 4.29 -28.07
CA ILE A 70 9.35 4.61 -29.48
C ILE A 70 9.09 6.09 -29.75
N TYR A 71 7.93 6.62 -29.32
CA TYR A 71 7.57 8.02 -29.50
C TYR A 71 8.63 8.98 -28.91
N THR A 72 9.20 8.63 -27.76
CA THR A 72 10.21 9.45 -27.09
C THR A 72 11.54 9.51 -27.85
N PHE A 73 11.91 8.44 -28.57
CA PHE A 73 13.15 8.41 -29.35
C PHE A 73 13.01 9.04 -30.74
N PHE A 74 11.82 9.01 -31.35
CA PHE A 74 11.63 9.42 -32.75
C PHE A 74 10.90 10.74 -32.95
N ASP A 75 9.93 11.11 -32.10
CA ASP A 75 8.99 12.21 -32.39
C ASP A 75 8.96 13.33 -31.32
N ALA A 76 9.66 13.16 -30.20
CA ALA A 76 9.62 14.12 -29.10
C ALA A 76 10.63 15.27 -29.31
N GLU A 77 10.18 16.36 -29.95
CA GLU A 77 11.03 17.53 -30.24
C GLU A 77 11.02 18.62 -29.15
N ASP A 78 9.93 18.73 -28.37
CA ASP A 78 9.76 19.72 -27.29
C ASP A 78 9.99 19.07 -25.91
N LEU A 79 10.82 19.72 -25.08
CA LEU A 79 11.13 19.30 -23.71
C LEU A 79 9.87 19.05 -22.85
N ALA A 80 8.81 19.82 -23.03
CA ALA A 80 7.58 19.59 -22.27
C ALA A 80 6.82 18.34 -22.69
N LYS A 81 6.78 18.07 -24.00
CA LYS A 81 6.24 16.81 -24.54
C LYS A 81 7.10 15.65 -24.05
N TYR A 82 8.42 15.81 -24.05
CA TYR A 82 9.38 14.82 -23.54
C TYR A 82 9.10 14.47 -22.07
N MET A 83 8.99 15.46 -21.19
CA MET A 83 8.72 15.20 -19.76
C MET A 83 7.33 14.59 -19.52
N LYS A 84 6.31 14.99 -20.27
CA LYS A 84 4.97 14.38 -20.20
C LYS A 84 5.01 12.89 -20.56
N VAL A 85 5.70 12.54 -21.65
CA VAL A 85 5.80 11.14 -22.09
C VAL A 85 6.66 10.33 -21.12
N ILE A 86 7.77 10.87 -20.63
CA ILE A 86 8.60 10.18 -19.63
C ILE A 86 7.84 9.96 -18.33
N ALA A 87 7.06 10.92 -17.83
CA ALA A 87 6.23 10.71 -16.65
C ALA A 87 5.28 9.52 -16.82
N ALA A 88 4.63 9.40 -18.00
CA ALA A 88 3.77 8.28 -18.33
C ALA A 88 4.53 6.95 -18.49
N GLN A 89 5.74 6.98 -19.03
CA GLN A 89 6.63 5.80 -19.11
C GLN A 89 7.06 5.33 -17.72
N VAL A 90 7.50 6.25 -16.86
CA VAL A 90 7.89 5.97 -15.48
C VAL A 90 6.71 5.34 -14.75
N PHE A 91 5.51 5.93 -14.83
CA PHE A 91 4.30 5.35 -14.22
C PHE A 91 4.02 3.92 -14.70
N SER A 92 4.14 3.67 -16.00
CA SER A 92 3.91 2.35 -16.61
C SER A 92 4.98 1.33 -16.20
N LEU A 93 6.25 1.75 -16.17
CA LEU A 93 7.38 0.92 -15.76
C LEU A 93 7.24 0.52 -14.29
N LEU A 94 6.90 1.46 -13.41
CA LEU A 94 6.68 1.20 -11.98
C LEU A 94 5.54 0.20 -11.78
N ALA A 95 4.45 0.32 -12.56
CA ALA A 95 3.35 -0.65 -12.49
C ALA A 95 3.80 -2.07 -12.88
N ILE A 96 4.63 -2.22 -13.92
CA ILE A 96 5.21 -3.50 -14.32
C ILE A 96 6.13 -4.06 -13.22
N ILE A 97 6.97 -3.22 -12.62
CA ILE A 97 7.85 -3.66 -11.52
C ILE A 97 7.03 -4.13 -10.33
N LYS A 98 5.98 -3.38 -9.93
CA LYS A 98 5.07 -3.77 -8.85
C LYS A 98 4.34 -5.08 -9.17
N PHE A 99 3.84 -5.21 -10.39
CA PHE A 99 3.18 -6.42 -10.90
C PHE A 99 4.07 -7.65 -10.71
N TRP A 100 5.31 -7.60 -11.20
CA TRP A 100 6.26 -8.71 -11.06
C TRP A 100 6.70 -8.94 -9.62
N THR A 101 6.92 -7.89 -8.84
CA THR A 101 7.30 -8.01 -7.43
C THR A 101 6.27 -8.80 -6.64
N VAL A 102 4.98 -8.49 -6.82
CA VAL A 102 3.88 -9.19 -6.15
C VAL A 102 3.76 -10.64 -6.62
N ILE A 103 4.02 -10.93 -7.90
CA ILE A 103 4.03 -12.30 -8.43
C ILE A 103 5.20 -13.11 -7.87
N ILE A 104 6.40 -12.55 -7.81
CA ILE A 104 7.60 -13.21 -7.26
C ILE A 104 7.40 -13.50 -5.77
N ASN A 105 6.89 -12.52 -5.02
CA ASN A 105 6.67 -12.63 -3.57
C ASN A 105 5.31 -13.23 -3.20
N ARG A 106 4.64 -13.92 -4.15
CA ARG A 106 3.28 -14.45 -3.95
C ARG A 106 3.13 -15.39 -2.76
N GLU A 107 4.16 -16.16 -2.43
CA GLU A 107 4.11 -17.10 -1.29
C GLU A 107 4.16 -16.35 0.04
N GLY A 108 4.91 -15.25 0.14
CA GLY A 108 4.90 -14.37 1.32
C GLY A 108 3.55 -13.70 1.53
N ILE A 109 2.96 -13.18 0.45
CA ILE A 109 1.61 -12.59 0.48
C ILE A 109 0.55 -13.63 0.84
N ARG A 110 0.62 -14.84 0.25
CA ARG A 110 -0.28 -15.94 0.62
C ARG A 110 -0.15 -16.28 2.10
N TYR A 111 1.08 -16.36 2.62
CA TYR A 111 1.31 -16.59 4.04
C TYR A 111 0.63 -15.50 4.89
N CYS A 112 0.80 -14.22 4.57
CA CYS A 112 0.14 -13.13 5.28
C CYS A 112 -1.40 -13.27 5.28
N LEU A 113 -2.01 -13.58 4.13
CA LEU A 113 -3.46 -13.75 4.04
C LEU A 113 -3.95 -14.97 4.84
N GLN A 114 -3.20 -16.06 4.85
CA GLN A 114 -3.51 -17.24 5.66
C GLN A 114 -3.37 -16.98 7.16
N GLN A 115 -2.31 -16.26 7.57
CA GLN A 115 -2.13 -15.87 8.96
C GLN A 115 -3.26 -14.94 9.43
N MET A 116 -3.70 -14.01 8.58
CA MET A 116 -4.84 -13.15 8.87
C MET A 116 -6.10 -13.99 9.13
N GLU A 117 -6.44 -14.96 8.27
CA GLU A 117 -7.60 -15.84 8.47
C GLU A 117 -7.52 -16.64 9.78
N ILE A 118 -6.34 -17.20 10.08
CA ILE A 118 -6.09 -17.94 11.33
C ILE A 118 -6.29 -17.03 12.53
N GLN A 119 -5.75 -15.81 12.49
CA GLN A 119 -5.87 -14.85 13.59
C GLN A 119 -7.32 -14.39 13.80
N TYR A 120 -8.11 -14.20 12.74
CA TYR A 120 -9.55 -13.92 12.87
C TYR A 120 -10.36 -15.10 13.44
N ARG A 121 -9.91 -16.34 13.18
CA ARG A 121 -10.54 -17.56 13.71
C ARG A 121 -10.23 -17.77 15.19
N ASP A 122 -8.97 -17.53 15.56
CA ASP A 122 -8.43 -17.84 16.89
C ASP A 122 -8.48 -16.63 17.84
N VAL A 123 -9.27 -15.60 17.53
CA VAL A 123 -9.50 -14.44 18.41
C VAL A 123 -10.07 -14.90 19.75
N GLU A 124 -9.44 -14.47 20.85
CA GLU A 124 -9.74 -14.92 22.21
C GLU A 124 -10.88 -14.14 22.89
N CYS A 125 -11.21 -12.93 22.44
CA CYS A 125 -12.28 -12.13 23.03
C CYS A 125 -13.03 -11.22 22.04
N GLU A 126 -14.24 -10.80 22.41
CA GLU A 126 -15.06 -9.93 21.57
C GLU A 126 -14.46 -8.53 21.39
N GLU A 127 -13.78 -8.01 22.41
CA GLU A 127 -13.12 -6.70 22.34
C GLU A 127 -12.00 -6.70 21.29
N ASP A 128 -11.18 -7.74 21.24
CA ASP A 128 -10.13 -7.89 20.23
C ASP A 128 -10.72 -8.01 18.82
N ARG A 129 -11.85 -8.74 18.67
CA ARG A 129 -12.59 -8.80 17.39
C ARG A 129 -13.06 -7.40 16.96
N LEU A 130 -13.53 -6.59 17.89
CA LEU A 130 -13.97 -5.20 17.62
C LEU A 130 -12.80 -4.32 17.18
N VAL A 131 -11.63 -4.45 17.82
CA VAL A 131 -10.40 -3.75 17.42
C VAL A 131 -9.97 -4.18 16.01
N MET A 132 -9.97 -5.48 15.71
CA MET A 132 -9.68 -6.00 14.36
C MET A 132 -10.66 -5.47 13.31
N THR A 133 -11.94 -5.41 13.63
CA THR A 133 -12.97 -4.86 12.72
C THR A 133 -12.78 -3.36 12.50
N LYS A 134 -12.41 -2.61 13.54
CA LYS A 134 -12.11 -1.17 13.45
C LYS A 134 -10.89 -0.92 12.56
N SER A 135 -9.81 -1.68 12.75
CA SER A 135 -8.61 -1.60 11.92
C SER A 135 -8.88 -1.94 10.46
N ALA A 136 -9.72 -2.95 10.20
CA ALA A 136 -10.18 -3.29 8.85
C ALA A 136 -10.96 -2.14 8.19
N LYS A 137 -11.83 -1.46 8.93
CA LYS A 137 -12.57 -0.28 8.43
C LYS A 137 -11.62 0.86 8.05
N ILE A 138 -10.59 1.12 8.88
CA ILE A 138 -9.57 2.14 8.60
C ILE A 138 -8.76 1.77 7.35
N GLY A 139 -8.31 0.52 7.20
CA GLY A 139 -7.60 0.06 6.00
C GLY A 139 -8.44 0.17 4.73
N ARG A 140 -9.74 -0.11 4.82
CA ARG A 140 -10.68 0.09 3.71
C ARG A 140 -10.91 1.56 3.40
N LEU A 141 -10.97 2.43 4.40
CA LEU A 141 -11.06 3.87 4.19
C LEU A 141 -9.84 4.35 3.39
N PHE A 142 -8.61 3.98 3.78
CA PHE A 142 -7.42 4.31 3.00
C PHE A 142 -7.48 3.78 1.57
N THR A 143 -7.95 2.54 1.38
CA THR A 143 -8.10 1.95 0.05
C THR A 143 -9.12 2.72 -0.82
N VAL A 144 -10.28 3.08 -0.26
CA VAL A 144 -11.33 3.82 -0.98
C VAL A 144 -10.87 5.22 -1.31
N THR A 145 -10.20 5.90 -0.38
CA THR A 145 -9.59 7.22 -0.62
C THR A 145 -8.55 7.15 -1.72
N TYR A 146 -7.62 6.18 -1.67
CA TYR A 146 -6.63 5.97 -2.72
C TYR A 146 -7.27 5.72 -4.09
N LEU A 147 -8.30 4.85 -4.14
CA LEU A 147 -9.01 4.53 -5.37
C LEU A 147 -9.73 5.76 -5.93
N GLY A 148 -10.45 6.50 -5.08
CA GLY A 148 -11.14 7.73 -5.46
C GLY A 148 -10.19 8.80 -6.00
N LEU A 149 -9.04 9.02 -5.34
CA LEU A 149 -8.04 9.98 -5.78
C LEU A 149 -7.34 9.53 -7.06
N SER A 150 -6.98 8.25 -7.18
CA SER A 150 -6.25 7.74 -8.34
C SER A 150 -7.11 7.80 -9.60
N TYR A 151 -8.37 7.35 -9.54
CA TYR A 151 -9.31 7.50 -10.66
C TYR A 151 -9.76 8.95 -10.86
N GLY A 152 -9.97 9.70 -9.78
CA GLY A 152 -10.36 11.11 -9.82
C GLY A 152 -9.28 12.04 -10.39
N GLY A 153 -8.00 11.67 -10.27
CA GLY A 153 -6.90 12.40 -10.90
C GLY A 153 -6.60 11.94 -12.32
N ALA A 154 -6.57 10.62 -12.56
CA ALA A 154 -6.19 10.07 -13.86
C ALA A 154 -7.27 10.24 -14.93
N LEU A 155 -8.56 10.09 -14.58
CA LEU A 155 -9.65 10.17 -15.57
C LEU A 155 -9.80 11.56 -16.19
N PRO A 156 -9.81 12.67 -15.42
CA PRO A 156 -9.83 14.00 -16.01
C PRO A 156 -8.62 14.23 -16.92
N TYR A 157 -7.42 13.80 -16.51
CA TYR A 157 -6.23 13.91 -17.34
C TYR A 157 -6.37 13.15 -18.67
N HIS A 158 -6.85 11.90 -18.65
CA HIS A 158 -7.02 11.09 -19.86
C HIS A 158 -8.20 11.51 -20.75
N ILE A 159 -9.25 12.11 -20.19
CA ILE A 159 -10.44 12.52 -20.94
C ILE A 159 -10.28 13.94 -21.48
N ILE A 160 -9.82 14.88 -20.65
CA ILE A 160 -9.78 16.30 -20.99
C ILE A 160 -8.59 16.61 -21.91
N MET A 161 -7.42 16.02 -21.65
CA MET A 161 -6.21 16.34 -22.42
C MET A 161 -6.33 16.06 -23.92
N PRO A 162 -6.86 14.89 -24.38
CA PRO A 162 -7.05 14.65 -25.81
C PRO A 162 -8.16 15.49 -26.45
N LEU A 163 -9.10 16.02 -25.65
CA LEU A 163 -10.16 16.89 -26.14
C LEU A 163 -9.70 18.34 -26.32
N LEU A 164 -8.66 18.74 -25.59
CA LEU A 164 -8.06 20.08 -25.64
C LEU A 164 -6.83 20.16 -26.55
N GLU A 165 -6.27 19.03 -26.99
CA GLU A 165 -5.12 18.99 -27.89
C GLU A 165 -5.53 19.42 -29.31
N GLU A 166 -4.74 20.32 -29.92
CA GLU A 166 -5.05 20.88 -31.24
C GLU A 166 -5.09 19.77 -32.30
N ARG A 167 -6.08 19.86 -33.21
CA ARG A 167 -6.24 18.88 -34.27
C ARG A 167 -5.02 18.93 -35.19
N ILE A 168 -4.31 17.81 -35.30
CA ILE A 168 -3.22 17.68 -36.26
C ILE A 168 -3.83 17.63 -37.67
N ILE A 169 -3.74 18.74 -38.40
CA ILE A 169 -4.10 18.83 -39.81
C ILE A 169 -2.84 18.46 -40.59
N LYS A 170 -2.83 17.27 -41.23
CA LYS A 170 -1.75 16.92 -42.17
C LYS A 170 -1.88 17.75 -43.45
N GLU A 171 -0.78 17.90 -44.21
CA GLU A 171 -0.74 18.61 -45.51
C GLU A 171 -1.79 18.11 -46.52
N ASP A 172 -2.25 16.86 -46.39
CA ASP A 172 -3.33 16.25 -47.18
C ASP A 172 -4.77 16.60 -46.72
N ASN A 173 -4.96 17.60 -45.85
CA ASN A 173 -6.27 17.97 -45.25
C ASN A 173 -6.99 16.81 -44.50
N THR A 174 -6.28 15.73 -44.20
CA THR A 174 -6.83 14.62 -43.38
C THR A 174 -6.64 14.94 -41.90
N THR A 175 -7.76 15.04 -41.18
CA THR A 175 -7.74 15.19 -39.72
C THR A 175 -7.59 13.80 -39.09
N GLN A 176 -6.43 13.49 -38.51
CA GLN A 176 -6.26 12.27 -37.72
C GLN A 176 -6.58 12.56 -36.26
N ILE A 177 -7.68 11.98 -35.76
CA ILE A 177 -7.97 11.90 -34.33
C ILE A 177 -7.34 10.58 -33.86
N PRO A 178 -6.26 10.58 -33.06
CA PRO A 178 -5.78 9.36 -32.45
C PRO A 178 -6.84 8.92 -31.41
N LEU A 179 -7.80 8.10 -31.82
CA LEU A 179 -8.77 7.50 -30.91
C LEU A 179 -8.02 6.54 -29.98
N PRO A 180 -7.81 6.88 -28.69
CA PRO A 180 -6.86 6.16 -27.86
C PRO A 180 -7.50 4.95 -27.17
N TYR A 181 -8.48 4.27 -27.80
CA TYR A 181 -9.34 3.30 -27.11
C TYR A 181 -8.56 2.13 -26.48
N LEU A 182 -7.59 1.57 -27.20
CA LEU A 182 -6.73 0.50 -26.68
C LEU A 182 -5.72 1.00 -25.63
N SER A 183 -5.24 2.25 -25.77
CA SER A 183 -4.37 2.89 -24.78
C SER A 183 -5.12 3.21 -23.48
N ASN A 184 -6.39 3.63 -23.58
CA ASN A 184 -7.27 3.91 -22.44
C ASN A 184 -7.64 2.64 -21.67
N ILE A 185 -7.85 1.52 -22.38
CA ILE A 185 -8.06 0.22 -21.73
C ILE A 185 -6.79 -0.22 -21.01
N SER A 186 -5.62 -0.13 -21.67
CA SER A 186 -4.35 -0.56 -21.09
C SER A 186 -3.93 0.30 -19.88
N SER A 187 -4.15 1.62 -19.92
CA SER A 187 -3.92 2.53 -18.78
C SER A 187 -4.89 2.26 -17.63
N SER A 188 -6.16 1.96 -17.92
CA SER A 188 -7.13 1.55 -16.88
C SER A 188 -6.73 0.25 -16.17
N ILE A 189 -6.13 -0.70 -16.90
CA ILE A 189 -5.58 -1.95 -16.33
C ILE A 189 -4.38 -1.65 -15.42
N ILE A 190 -3.48 -0.77 -15.85
CA ILE A 190 -2.34 -0.32 -15.04
C ILE A 190 -2.83 0.36 -13.75
N LEU A 191 -3.82 1.24 -13.85
CA LEU A 191 -4.41 1.94 -12.72
C LEU A 191 -5.09 0.95 -11.75
N SER A 192 -5.88 0.01 -12.26
CA SER A 192 -6.51 -1.05 -11.48
C SER A 192 -5.49 -1.92 -10.75
N THR A 193 -4.37 -2.25 -11.41
CA THR A 193 -3.26 -3.00 -10.80
C THR A 193 -2.64 -2.25 -9.63
N ASN A 194 -2.30 -0.98 -9.83
CA ASN A 194 -1.78 -0.14 -8.74
C ASN A 194 -2.77 -0.08 -7.57
N CYS A 195 -4.05 0.20 -7.82
CA CYS A 195 -5.10 0.20 -6.81
C CYS A 195 -5.23 -1.14 -6.06
N GLY A 196 -5.12 -2.27 -6.77
CA GLY A 196 -5.17 -3.60 -6.18
C GLY A 196 -3.99 -3.88 -5.25
N VAL A 197 -2.77 -3.54 -5.68
CA VAL A 197 -1.56 -3.68 -4.87
C VAL A 197 -1.62 -2.78 -3.63
N TYR A 198 -2.10 -1.55 -3.79
CA TYR A 198 -2.31 -0.63 -2.69
C TYR A 198 -3.36 -1.08 -1.69
N SER A 199 -4.47 -1.64 -2.17
CA SER A 199 -5.48 -2.25 -1.31
C SER A 199 -4.88 -3.39 -0.48
N LEU A 200 -4.04 -4.23 -1.09
CA LEU A 200 -3.33 -5.31 -0.39
C LEU A 200 -2.39 -4.76 0.69
N ILE A 201 -1.59 -3.74 0.37
CA ILE A 201 -0.69 -3.06 1.32
C ILE A 201 -1.50 -2.53 2.51
N ALA A 202 -2.54 -1.74 2.24
CA ALA A 202 -3.36 -1.13 3.29
C ALA A 202 -4.00 -2.19 4.20
N THR A 203 -4.55 -3.27 3.62
CA THR A 203 -5.12 -4.39 4.38
C THR A 203 -4.08 -5.09 5.25
N CYS A 204 -2.93 -5.47 4.68
CA CYS A 204 -1.89 -6.19 5.43
C CYS A 204 -1.26 -5.32 6.52
N VAL A 205 -0.89 -4.07 6.21
CA VAL A 205 -0.24 -3.20 7.20
C VAL A 205 -1.20 -2.82 8.32
N MET A 206 -2.46 -2.48 8.02
CA MET A 206 -3.44 -2.18 9.07
C MET A 206 -3.77 -3.37 9.95
N HIS A 207 -3.76 -4.59 9.39
CA HIS A 207 -3.85 -5.80 10.20
C HIS A 207 -2.63 -5.96 11.10
N SER A 208 -1.42 -5.68 10.59
CA SER A 208 -0.20 -5.68 11.41
C SER A 208 -0.28 -4.67 12.57
N CYS A 209 -0.75 -3.44 12.32
CA CYS A 209 -0.98 -2.44 13.36
C CYS A 209 -1.97 -2.95 14.41
N CYS A 210 -3.04 -3.62 13.96
CA CYS A 210 -4.02 -4.22 14.85
C CYS A 210 -3.42 -5.28 15.77
N LEU A 211 -2.51 -6.12 15.26
CA LEU A 211 -1.87 -7.15 16.09
C LEU A 211 -1.05 -6.52 17.21
N PHE A 212 -0.33 -5.43 16.94
CA PHE A 212 0.37 -4.67 17.98
C PHE A 212 -0.59 -4.00 18.95
N GLU A 213 -1.71 -3.43 18.48
CA GLU A 213 -2.73 -2.83 19.33
C GLU A 213 -3.37 -3.86 20.29
N VAL A 214 -3.65 -5.08 19.81
CA VAL A 214 -4.17 -6.18 20.64
C VAL A 214 -3.13 -6.59 21.69
N VAL A 215 -1.87 -6.80 21.29
CA VAL A 215 -0.78 -7.12 22.22
C VAL A 215 -0.61 -6.03 23.29
N ARG A 216 -0.68 -4.75 22.89
CA ARG A 216 -0.61 -3.61 23.81
C ARG A 216 -1.73 -3.67 24.85
N ARG A 217 -2.98 -3.89 24.43
CA ARG A 217 -4.14 -4.03 25.34
C ARG A 217 -3.99 -5.21 26.30
N GLN A 218 -3.53 -6.36 25.79
CA GLN A 218 -3.29 -7.54 26.63
C GLN A 218 -2.20 -7.28 27.66
N MET A 219 -1.18 -6.47 27.33
CA MET A 219 -0.15 -6.05 28.25
C MET A 219 -0.68 -5.10 29.33
N GLU A 220 -1.51 -4.12 28.97
CA GLU A 220 -2.13 -3.16 29.90
C GLU A 220 -3.06 -3.86 30.92
N THR A 221 -3.75 -4.91 30.49
CA THR A 221 -4.69 -5.69 31.33
C THR A 221 -4.03 -6.91 31.98
N ILE A 222 -2.70 -7.03 31.94
CA ILE A 222 -2.02 -8.23 32.42
C ILE A 222 -2.22 -8.45 33.93
N LEU A 223 -2.35 -7.39 34.73
CA LEU A 223 -2.56 -7.48 36.18
C LEU A 223 -4.04 -7.48 36.60
N SER A 224 -4.98 -7.14 35.71
CA SER A 224 -6.40 -6.99 36.07
C SER A 224 -7.05 -8.28 36.54
N ASN A 225 -6.61 -9.43 36.04
CA ASN A 225 -7.16 -10.75 36.37
C ASN A 225 -6.37 -11.44 37.50
N GLY A 226 -5.63 -10.67 38.31
CA GLY A 226 -4.79 -11.18 39.39
C GLY A 226 -3.43 -11.72 38.93
N THR A 227 -2.63 -12.15 39.90
CA THR A 227 -1.27 -12.69 39.68
C THR A 227 -1.25 -14.20 39.39
N ASP A 228 -2.38 -14.87 39.53
CA ASP A 228 -2.51 -16.30 39.26
C ASP A 228 -2.29 -16.57 37.76
N ASN A 229 -1.47 -17.58 37.46
CA ASN A 229 -1.06 -17.92 36.08
C ASN A 229 -0.39 -16.77 35.29
N LEU A 230 0.10 -15.71 35.93
CA LEU A 230 0.72 -14.55 35.27
C LEU A 230 1.86 -14.95 34.33
N HIS A 231 2.67 -15.95 34.70
CA HIS A 231 3.73 -16.46 33.84
C HIS A 231 3.20 -17.06 32.52
N LYS A 232 2.08 -17.80 32.57
CA LYS A 232 1.45 -18.39 31.39
C LYS A 232 0.84 -17.32 30.50
N ARG A 233 0.12 -16.37 31.10
CA ARG A 233 -0.49 -15.22 30.39
C ARG A 233 0.56 -14.37 29.69
N LEU A 234 1.64 -14.01 30.40
CA LEU A 234 2.76 -13.29 29.80
C LEU A 234 3.41 -14.10 28.67
N GLY A 235 3.55 -15.42 28.82
CA GLY A 235 4.02 -16.30 27.76
C GLY A 235 3.15 -16.23 26.49
N GLN A 236 1.83 -16.19 26.63
CA GLN A 236 0.90 -16.02 25.50
C GLN A 236 1.04 -14.65 24.84
N ILE A 237 1.12 -13.58 25.63
CA ILE A 237 1.32 -12.20 25.12
C ILE A 237 2.63 -12.09 24.34
N ILE A 238 3.72 -12.69 24.85
CA ILE A 238 5.01 -12.73 24.15
C ILE A 238 4.90 -13.50 22.83
N GLN A 239 4.14 -14.59 22.79
CA GLN A 239 3.88 -15.32 21.54
C GLN A 239 3.10 -14.46 20.53
N HIS A 240 2.06 -13.75 20.96
CA HIS A 240 1.30 -12.83 20.10
C HIS A 240 2.19 -11.67 19.60
N HIS A 241 3.02 -11.09 20.47
CA HIS A 241 3.97 -10.05 20.09
C HIS A 241 4.97 -10.54 19.04
N MET A 242 5.53 -11.74 19.22
CA MET A 242 6.45 -12.35 18.26
C MET A 242 5.76 -12.67 16.93
N GLN A 243 4.49 -13.07 16.95
CA GLN A 243 3.69 -13.27 15.73
C GLN A 243 3.45 -11.95 14.99
N ALA A 244 3.11 -10.87 15.70
CA ALA A 244 2.94 -9.54 15.11
C ALA A 244 4.22 -9.04 14.43
N ILE A 245 5.37 -9.19 15.12
CA ILE A 245 6.70 -8.87 14.57
C ILE A 245 6.97 -9.65 13.28
N ARG A 246 6.81 -10.98 13.31
CA ARG A 246 7.07 -11.83 12.13
C ARG A 246 6.14 -11.49 10.96
N PHE A 247 4.91 -11.10 11.26
CA PHE A 247 3.95 -10.67 10.26
C PHE A 247 4.40 -9.36 9.59
N ALA A 248 4.84 -8.36 10.37
CA ALA A 248 5.39 -7.11 9.86
C ALA A 248 6.67 -7.34 9.01
N GLU A 249 7.59 -8.18 9.48
CA GLU A 249 8.82 -8.56 8.76
C GLU A 249 8.49 -9.26 7.42
N MET A 250 7.44 -10.09 7.38
CA MET A 250 7.00 -10.73 6.14
C MET A 250 6.41 -9.73 5.14
N ILE A 251 5.65 -8.74 5.62
CA ILE A 251 5.13 -7.65 4.79
C ILE A 251 6.29 -6.86 4.19
N GLU A 252 7.22 -6.42 5.03
CA GLU A 252 8.41 -5.67 4.60
C GLU A 252 9.18 -6.46 3.53
N LYS A 253 9.51 -7.72 3.81
CA LYS A 253 10.25 -8.57 2.88
C LYS A 253 9.53 -8.78 1.54
N SER A 254 8.20 -8.88 1.56
CA SER A 254 7.40 -9.15 0.37
C SER A 254 7.13 -7.91 -0.48
N LEU A 255 7.16 -6.71 0.12
CA LEU A 255 6.71 -5.47 -0.51
C LEU A 255 7.77 -4.34 -0.50
N ASN A 256 8.98 -4.57 0.00
CA ASN A 256 10.05 -3.56 0.05
C ASN A 256 10.38 -2.91 -1.31
N ILE A 257 10.40 -3.69 -2.40
CA ILE A 257 10.63 -3.17 -3.76
C ILE A 257 9.41 -2.34 -4.21
N VAL A 258 8.19 -2.75 -3.85
CA VAL A 258 6.98 -1.94 -4.13
C VAL A 258 7.06 -0.59 -3.43
N PHE A 259 7.48 -0.55 -2.17
CA PHE A 259 7.67 0.70 -1.42
C PHE A 259 8.76 1.59 -2.05
N LEU A 260 9.88 1.00 -2.49
CA LEU A 260 10.92 1.76 -3.19
C LEU A 260 10.42 2.36 -4.50
N CYS A 261 9.73 1.56 -5.32
CA CYS A 261 9.11 2.02 -6.56
C CYS A 261 8.13 3.16 -6.30
N GLU A 262 7.38 3.10 -5.20
CA GLU A 262 6.46 4.18 -4.86
C GLU A 262 7.19 5.48 -4.51
N MET A 263 8.15 5.42 -3.59
CA MET A 263 8.84 6.62 -3.12
C MET A 263 9.63 7.29 -4.24
N VAL A 264 10.49 6.53 -4.93
CA VAL A 264 11.35 7.08 -5.99
C VAL A 264 10.52 7.44 -7.22
N GLY A 265 9.60 6.55 -7.59
CA GLY A 265 8.79 6.70 -8.79
C GLY A 265 7.85 7.92 -8.72
N CYS A 266 7.16 8.10 -7.58
CA CYS A 266 6.30 9.25 -7.40
C CYS A 266 7.08 10.55 -7.29
N THR A 267 8.32 10.54 -6.75
CA THR A 267 9.19 11.74 -6.76
C THR A 267 9.44 12.24 -8.18
N ILE A 268 9.78 11.33 -9.10
CA ILE A 268 10.03 11.66 -10.51
C ILE A 268 8.74 12.16 -11.18
N ILE A 269 7.63 11.46 -10.97
CA ILE A 269 6.34 11.83 -11.58
C ILE A 269 5.88 13.20 -11.06
N ILE A 270 5.94 13.45 -9.75
CA ILE A 270 5.59 14.74 -9.15
C ILE A 270 6.43 15.87 -9.76
N CYS A 271 7.75 15.69 -9.85
CA CYS A 271 8.64 16.68 -10.45
C CYS A 271 8.23 17.07 -11.88
N PHE A 272 7.88 16.09 -12.73
CA PHE A 272 7.43 16.37 -14.09
C PHE A 272 6.02 16.98 -14.15
N LEU A 273 5.13 16.64 -13.21
CA LEU A 273 3.82 17.26 -13.11
C LEU A 273 3.93 18.72 -12.63
N GLU A 274 4.81 19.03 -11.67
CA GLU A 274 5.09 20.41 -11.22
C GLU A 274 5.57 21.29 -12.38
N PHE A 275 6.48 20.77 -13.22
CA PHE A 275 6.88 21.46 -14.43
C PHE A 275 5.72 21.64 -15.42
N GLY A 276 4.89 20.60 -15.61
CA GLY A 276 3.70 20.69 -16.46
C GLY A 276 2.75 21.79 -16.03
N VAL A 277 2.51 21.94 -14.72
CA VAL A 277 1.71 23.04 -14.15
C VAL A 277 2.31 24.40 -14.49
N LEU A 278 3.64 24.57 -14.36
CA LEU A 278 4.32 25.82 -14.66
C LEU A 278 4.18 26.21 -16.15
N LYS A 279 4.43 25.26 -17.07
CA LYS A 279 4.37 25.57 -18.51
C LYS A 279 2.94 25.91 -18.96
N GLU A 280 1.94 25.16 -18.52
CA GLU A 280 0.55 25.45 -18.88
C GLU A 280 0.05 26.78 -18.28
N TRP A 281 0.62 27.19 -17.14
CA TRP A 281 0.39 28.52 -16.56
C TRP A 281 0.97 29.63 -17.44
N GLU A 282 2.21 29.49 -17.91
CA GLU A 282 2.86 30.44 -18.82
C GLU A 282 2.10 30.55 -20.16
N ASP A 283 1.59 29.44 -20.67
CA ASP A 283 0.78 29.37 -21.89
C ASP A 283 -0.67 29.89 -21.72
N GLY A 284 -1.10 30.22 -20.50
CA GLY A 284 -2.46 30.68 -20.20
C GLY A 284 -3.56 29.62 -20.34
N LYS A 285 -3.20 28.33 -20.40
CA LYS A 285 -4.13 27.19 -20.59
C LYS A 285 -4.67 26.69 -19.24
N ILE A 286 -5.57 27.48 -18.64
CA ILE A 286 -6.11 27.27 -17.28
C ILE A 286 -6.70 25.85 -17.08
N LEU A 287 -7.40 25.30 -18.09
CA LEU A 287 -8.00 23.97 -17.98
C LEU A 287 -6.95 22.85 -17.88
N ASN A 288 -5.90 22.91 -18.71
CA ASN A 288 -4.80 21.93 -18.66
C ASN A 288 -4.06 22.02 -17.33
N MET A 289 -3.71 23.24 -16.91
CA MET A 289 -3.09 23.50 -15.60
C MET A 289 -3.91 22.87 -14.46
N GLY A 290 -5.24 23.04 -14.49
CA GLY A 290 -6.14 22.43 -13.51
C GLY A 290 -6.05 20.90 -13.48
N THR A 291 -5.99 20.23 -14.64
CA THR A 291 -5.86 18.76 -14.70
C THR A 291 -4.52 18.26 -14.15
N TYR A 292 -3.41 18.94 -14.47
CA TYR A 292 -2.09 18.62 -13.94
C TYR A 292 -2.04 18.82 -12.42
N PHE A 293 -2.61 19.92 -11.91
CA PHE A 293 -2.65 20.20 -10.49
C PHE A 293 -3.47 19.15 -9.70
N VAL A 294 -4.62 18.73 -10.23
CA VAL A 294 -5.44 17.67 -9.63
C VAL A 294 -4.68 16.33 -9.61
N LEU A 295 -4.02 15.97 -10.71
CA LEU A 295 -3.22 14.74 -10.78
C LEU A 295 -2.03 14.78 -9.81
N MET A 296 -1.33 15.91 -9.75
CA MET A 296 -0.22 16.15 -8.82
C MET A 296 -0.68 15.99 -7.36
N THR A 297 -1.78 16.65 -7.00
CA THR A 297 -2.37 16.56 -5.65
C THR A 297 -2.77 15.13 -5.30
N SER A 298 -3.35 14.39 -6.25
CA SER A 298 -3.70 12.97 -6.08
C SER A 298 -2.47 12.11 -5.74
N ILE A 299 -1.38 12.27 -6.48
CA ILE A 299 -0.14 11.52 -6.24
C ILE A 299 0.49 11.90 -4.89
N PHE A 300 0.51 13.19 -4.53
CA PHE A 300 0.99 13.62 -3.21
C PHE A 300 0.22 12.95 -2.08
N VAL A 301 -1.11 12.95 -2.16
CA VAL A 301 -1.94 12.33 -1.12
C VAL A 301 -1.74 10.82 -1.08
N ASN A 302 -1.51 10.16 -2.21
CA ASN A 302 -1.18 8.73 -2.25
C ASN A 302 0.14 8.42 -1.52
N VAL A 303 1.21 9.18 -1.77
CA VAL A 303 2.50 9.03 -1.07
C VAL A 303 2.36 9.35 0.42
N TYR A 304 1.53 10.34 0.76
CA TYR A 304 1.21 10.65 2.16
C TYR A 304 0.50 9.47 2.85
N ILE A 305 -0.53 8.87 2.22
CA ILE A 305 -1.29 7.76 2.81
C ILE A 305 -0.38 6.56 3.10
N ILE A 306 0.48 6.17 2.14
CA ILE A 306 1.38 5.02 2.35
C ILE A 306 2.38 5.28 3.46
N SER A 307 2.90 6.51 3.54
CA SER A 307 3.84 6.95 4.57
C SER A 307 3.18 7.02 5.95
N ALA A 308 1.95 7.52 6.02
CA ALA A 308 1.17 7.60 7.26
C ALA A 308 0.80 6.20 7.80
N ILE A 309 0.49 5.25 6.92
CA ILE A 309 0.26 3.85 7.30
C ILE A 309 1.55 3.21 7.86
N GLY A 310 2.71 3.50 7.26
CA GLY A 310 4.02 3.06 7.74
C GLY A 310 4.37 3.61 9.12
N ASP A 311 4.20 4.91 9.33
CA ASP A 311 4.43 5.56 10.63
C ASP A 311 3.48 5.04 11.71
N ARG A 312 2.21 4.82 11.36
CA ARG A 312 1.25 4.22 12.31
C ARG A 312 1.70 2.84 12.76
N LEU A 313 2.23 2.01 11.86
CA LEU A 313 2.74 0.68 12.23
C LEU A 313 3.92 0.79 13.18
N LYS A 314 4.86 1.71 12.90
CA LYS A 314 6.00 1.99 13.75
C LYS A 314 5.53 2.41 15.14
N GLU A 315 4.65 3.39 15.22
CA GLU A 315 4.10 3.94 16.47
C GLU A 315 3.40 2.84 17.31
N GLU A 316 2.50 2.05 16.72
CA GLU A 316 1.81 0.98 17.45
C GLU A 316 2.80 -0.10 17.96
N SER A 317 3.89 -0.36 17.24
CA SER A 317 4.92 -1.30 17.71
C SER A 317 5.74 -0.75 18.89
N GLU A 318 5.99 0.56 18.94
CA GLU A 318 6.69 1.23 20.04
C GLU A 318 5.84 1.24 21.32
N LYS A 319 4.53 1.50 21.18
CA LYS A 319 3.59 1.55 22.30
C LYS A 319 3.49 0.23 23.08
N VAL A 320 3.83 -0.91 22.48
CA VAL A 320 3.93 -2.19 23.22
C VAL A 320 5.04 -2.15 24.27
N GLY A 321 6.17 -1.52 23.95
CA GLY A 321 7.27 -1.33 24.90
C GLY A 321 6.89 -0.37 26.02
N GLU A 322 6.22 0.73 25.66
CA GLU A 322 5.72 1.73 26.60
C GLU A 322 4.69 1.12 27.58
N SER A 323 3.71 0.37 27.08
CA SER A 323 2.73 -0.30 27.95
C SER A 323 3.38 -1.34 28.86
N SER A 324 4.43 -2.01 28.40
CA SER A 324 5.22 -2.95 29.21
C SER A 324 5.96 -2.23 30.35
N TYR A 325 6.42 -1.00 30.13
CA TYR A 325 7.13 -0.18 31.11
C TYR A 325 6.23 0.32 32.24
N PHE A 326 4.98 0.67 31.91
CA PHE A 326 4.00 1.17 32.88
C PHE A 326 3.39 0.09 33.79
N ILE A 327 3.68 -1.18 33.56
CA ILE A 327 3.33 -2.24 34.51
C ILE A 327 4.08 -2.00 35.82
N GLU A 328 3.44 -2.27 36.96
CA GLU A 328 4.07 -2.22 38.30
C GLU A 328 5.07 -3.38 38.51
N TRP A 329 6.11 -3.46 37.66
CA TRP A 329 7.06 -4.57 37.61
C TRP A 329 7.85 -4.73 38.91
N TYR A 330 7.99 -3.67 39.71
CA TYR A 330 8.64 -3.73 41.03
C TYR A 330 7.88 -4.57 42.06
N ASN A 331 6.57 -4.83 41.83
CA ASN A 331 5.74 -5.69 42.67
C ASN A 331 5.71 -7.16 42.20
N LEU A 332 6.42 -7.49 41.10
CA LEU A 332 6.32 -8.80 40.44
C LEU A 332 7.51 -9.73 40.76
N PRO A 333 7.32 -11.06 40.68
CA PRO A 333 8.41 -12.02 40.81
C PRO A 333 9.53 -11.77 39.80
N THR A 334 10.79 -11.95 40.20
CA THR A 334 11.99 -11.67 39.38
C THR A 334 11.96 -12.33 38.00
N LYS A 335 11.42 -13.55 37.89
CA LYS A 335 11.29 -14.27 36.60
C LYS A 335 10.38 -13.55 35.61
N ILE A 336 9.32 -12.90 36.10
CA ILE A 336 8.35 -12.16 35.29
C ILE A 336 8.95 -10.81 34.88
N VAL A 337 9.64 -10.15 35.80
CA VAL A 337 10.39 -8.91 35.52
C VAL A 337 11.42 -9.13 34.41
N GLY A 338 12.19 -10.22 34.47
CA GLY A 338 13.14 -10.58 33.41
C GLY A 338 12.48 -10.71 32.03
N ASN A 339 11.31 -11.34 31.95
CA ASN A 339 10.55 -11.45 30.70
C ASN A 339 10.04 -10.10 30.20
N LEU A 340 9.57 -9.22 31.09
CA LEU A 340 9.11 -7.87 30.72
C LEU A 340 10.27 -7.01 30.20
N ILE A 341 11.46 -7.11 30.80
CA ILE A 341 12.67 -6.45 30.32
C ILE A 341 13.00 -6.89 28.88
N LEU A 342 12.91 -8.19 28.59
CA LEU A 342 13.13 -8.68 27.23
C LEU A 342 12.10 -8.12 26.23
N VAL A 343 10.84 -7.98 26.64
CA VAL A 343 9.81 -7.34 25.80
C VAL A 343 10.17 -5.87 25.55
N MET A 344 10.51 -5.10 26.59
CA MET A 344 10.91 -3.70 26.46
C MET A 344 12.12 -3.52 25.53
N ILE A 345 13.16 -4.35 25.70
CA ILE A 345 14.35 -4.33 24.84
C ILE A 345 13.97 -4.65 23.38
N ARG A 346 13.09 -5.64 23.16
CA ARG A 346 12.64 -5.98 21.81
C ARG A 346 11.80 -4.87 21.19
N SER A 347 10.89 -4.27 21.94
CA SER A 347 10.04 -3.16 21.48
C SER A 347 10.82 -1.87 21.23
N GLY A 348 11.98 -1.70 21.88
CA GLY A 348 12.91 -0.61 21.59
C GLY A 348 13.50 -0.66 20.16
N ARG A 349 13.28 -1.76 19.42
CA ARG A 349 13.50 -1.86 17.97
C ARG A 349 12.15 -1.96 17.26
N PRO A 350 11.52 -0.82 16.91
CA PRO A 350 10.18 -0.84 16.35
C PRO A 350 10.11 -1.57 15.02
N SER A 351 8.93 -2.07 14.68
CA SER A 351 8.69 -2.74 13.40
C SER A 351 8.46 -1.67 12.33
N THR A 352 9.50 -1.35 11.56
CA THR A 352 9.44 -0.35 10.48
C THR A 352 9.33 -1.03 9.12
N LEU A 353 8.61 -0.38 8.20
CA LEU A 353 8.59 -0.78 6.80
C LEU A 353 9.66 0.02 6.05
N THR A 354 10.52 -0.66 5.29
CA THR A 354 11.59 0.00 4.55
C THR A 354 11.41 -0.16 3.04
N ALA A 355 11.72 0.90 2.31
CA ALA A 355 11.91 0.89 0.87
C ALA A 355 13.32 0.37 0.56
N ALA A 356 13.41 -0.93 0.25
CA ALA A 356 14.65 -1.65 -0.03
C ALA A 356 15.78 -1.44 1.00
N LYS A 357 15.45 -1.20 2.28
CA LYS A 357 16.39 -0.85 3.36
C LYS A 357 17.17 0.46 3.18
N ILE A 358 16.76 1.31 2.24
CA ILE A 358 17.39 2.60 1.97
C ILE A 358 16.63 3.72 2.68
N PHE A 359 15.29 3.66 2.65
CA PHE A 359 14.42 4.66 3.27
C PHE A 359 13.38 4.01 4.16
N ASP A 360 13.11 4.62 5.32
CA ASP A 360 11.98 4.25 6.15
C ASP A 360 10.69 4.82 5.57
N LEU A 361 9.68 3.97 5.41
CA LEU A 361 8.33 4.38 5.00
C LEU A 361 7.68 5.13 6.17
N SER A 362 7.86 6.45 6.17
CA SER A 362 7.51 7.36 7.27
C SER A 362 7.08 8.72 6.72
N LEU A 363 6.42 9.54 7.55
CA LEU A 363 6.12 10.93 7.20
C LEU A 363 7.39 11.74 6.95
N GLY A 364 8.51 11.39 7.61
CA GLY A 364 9.83 11.93 7.29
C GLY A 364 10.25 11.59 5.84
N GLY A 365 10.06 10.35 5.42
CA GLY A 365 10.27 9.92 4.03
C GLY A 365 9.41 10.69 3.03
N PHE A 366 8.14 10.94 3.34
CA PHE A 366 7.27 11.80 2.54
C PHE A 366 7.83 13.23 2.41
N CYS A 367 8.30 13.83 3.50
CA CYS A 367 8.93 15.15 3.45
C CYS A 367 10.17 15.17 2.54
N GLU A 368 10.98 14.10 2.55
CA GLU A 368 12.12 13.98 1.65
C GLU A 368 11.68 13.84 0.18
N VAL A 369 10.58 13.13 -0.10
CA VAL A 369 9.98 13.10 -1.46
C VAL A 369 9.59 14.50 -1.92
N CYS A 370 8.89 15.28 -1.08
CA CYS A 370 8.52 16.66 -1.43
C CYS A 370 9.72 17.59 -1.65
N LYS A 371 10.76 17.47 -0.81
CA LYS A 371 11.98 18.27 -0.95
C LYS A 371 12.75 17.91 -2.21
N THR A 372 12.89 16.62 -2.49
CA THR A 372 13.63 16.13 -3.65
C THR A 372 12.89 16.44 -4.95
N SER A 373 11.55 16.29 -5.01
CA SER A 373 10.77 16.70 -6.19
C SER A 373 10.93 18.19 -6.49
N ALA A 374 10.80 19.05 -5.46
CA ALA A 374 10.99 20.49 -5.60
C ALA A 374 12.43 20.88 -5.99
N ALA A 375 13.44 20.15 -5.49
CA ALA A 375 14.83 20.37 -5.88
C ALA A 375 15.08 20.03 -7.35
N TYR A 376 14.59 18.87 -7.81
CA TYR A 376 14.67 18.50 -9.22
C TYR A 376 13.86 19.44 -10.13
N PHE A 377 12.68 19.87 -9.69
CA PHE A 377 11.88 20.86 -10.41
C PHE A 377 12.65 22.18 -10.58
N ASN A 378 13.27 22.69 -9.51
CA ASN A 378 14.09 23.91 -9.59
C ASN A 378 15.30 23.74 -10.52
N PHE A 379 15.94 22.56 -10.51
CA PHE A 379 17.01 22.25 -11.44
C PHE A 379 16.54 22.27 -12.90
N ILE A 380 15.43 21.59 -13.20
CA ILE A 380 14.83 21.60 -14.55
C ILE A 380 14.51 23.04 -14.96
N ARG A 381 13.86 23.81 -14.08
CA ARG A 381 13.53 25.21 -14.36
C ARG A 381 14.76 26.04 -14.71
N ALA A 382 15.84 25.92 -13.93
CA ALA A 382 17.09 26.66 -14.16
C ALA A 382 17.79 26.28 -15.47
N MET A 383 17.57 25.07 -15.99
CA MET A 383 18.09 24.64 -17.29
C MET A 383 17.22 25.12 -18.47
N THR A 384 15.96 25.47 -18.21
CA THR A 384 14.99 25.90 -19.23
C THR A 384 14.81 27.41 -19.33
N THR A 385 15.16 28.16 -18.28
CA THR A 385 15.28 29.62 -18.28
C THR A 385 16.64 30.05 -18.79
#